data_AF-A0A9Q4P7W1-F1
#
_entry.id   AF-A0A9Q4P7W1-F1
#
_cell.length_a   1.000
_cell.length_b   1.000
_cell.length_c   1.000
_cell.angle_alpha   90.00
_cell.angle_beta   90.00
_cell.angle_gamma   90.00
#
_symmetry.space_group_name_H-M   'P 1'
#
loop_
_entity.id
_entity.type
_entity.pdbx_description
1 polymer ?
#
loop_
_entity_poly.entity_id
_entity_poly.type
_entity_poly.pdbx_seq_one_letter_code
_entity_poly.pdbx_strand_id
1 'polypeptide(L)'
;MSFRLFVLFCGIIGIYLLLFSLHKSNRVPVFFTLVLLVSFTLWYTLPILLSNCDYWYFFESMVGIEIEEYNLFAIGEVYFYLLILLLFRFSLKWKLKSILTFEEASNVKVQENILIIYSLSLFLYNLFFRSNYLENNDINTVENGVFFLLSFFSTYISSYFYVNIFCGSHNKKNSFFLFFIILSALYSSFIGGARIYLVIFIWLYIIKKWHYIQRGRYLSFFSPLIILLLCASLLLPFLSAKRSDSQLDSSDMKSIAELTLYHLNLKLNSIAYSTTLITRDGEGFAGYEPYVGSLFKYMPRAIWNAKPTPTSYNGTVAGTPSRRIPELLNLGNSEYANVGTSAFLVSLWQGWMFVIISIVINFLYLRIILIFLVHPSYWLKAIGFNLLFFPQLILTPSFGDNLIQKMLEILILLIFLYLFKIICIKINTNENCNFSRRIR
;
A
#
# COMPACT_ATOMS: atom_id res chain seq x y z
N MET A 1 27.70 21.22 6.60
CA MET A 1 26.42 20.81 6.01
C MET A 1 26.41 21.27 4.56
N SER A 2 26.34 20.36 3.59
CA SER A 2 26.35 20.73 2.16
C SER A 2 25.07 21.48 1.78
N PHE A 3 25.13 22.33 0.76
CA PHE A 3 23.96 23.07 0.26
C PHE A 3 22.82 22.13 -0.16
N ARG A 4 23.15 20.98 -0.79
CA ARG A 4 22.18 19.95 -1.17
C ARG A 4 21.45 19.37 0.04
N LEU A 5 22.17 19.07 1.12
CA LEU A 5 21.58 18.55 2.35
C LEU A 5 20.63 19.58 2.99
N PHE A 6 21.00 20.87 2.96
CA PHE A 6 20.12 21.95 3.41
C PHE A 6 18.82 22.02 2.60
N VAL A 7 18.90 22.00 1.27
CA VAL A 7 17.73 22.00 0.37
C VAL A 7 16.82 20.80 0.65
N LEU A 8 17.41 19.61 0.84
CA LEU A 8 16.68 18.39 1.15
C LEU A 8 15.88 18.52 2.45
N PHE A 9 16.53 18.99 3.52
CA PHE A 9 15.86 19.23 4.81
C PHE A 9 14.76 20.28 4.73
N CYS A 10 14.98 21.38 4.00
CA CYS A 10 13.94 22.38 3.75
C CYS A 10 12.73 21.78 3.03
N GLY A 11 12.94 20.91 2.04
CA GLY A 11 11.88 20.21 1.33
C GLY A 11 11.07 19.28 2.25
N ILE A 12 11.75 18.48 3.08
CA ILE A 12 11.11 17.60 4.08
C ILE A 12 10.25 18.42 5.06
N ILE A 13 10.81 19.51 5.60
CA ILE A 13 10.09 20.42 6.50
C ILE A 13 8.87 21.02 5.77
N GLY A 14 9.03 21.43 4.52
CA GLY A 14 7.93 21.95 3.68
C GLY A 14 6.77 20.96 3.53
N ILE A 15 7.05 19.68 3.31
CA ILE A 15 6.03 18.62 3.25
C ILE A 15 5.32 18.47 4.60
N TYR A 16 6.05 18.41 5.73
CA TYR A 16 5.43 18.33 7.05
C TYR A 16 4.53 19.53 7.36
N LEU A 17 4.98 20.75 7.04
CA LEU A 17 4.17 21.96 7.21
C LEU A 17 2.91 21.93 6.35
N LEU A 18 3.00 21.42 5.12
CA LEU A 18 1.87 21.28 4.21
C LEU A 18 0.86 20.24 4.70
N LEU A 19 1.32 19.07 5.14
CA LEU A 19 0.48 18.04 5.75
C LEU A 19 -0.19 18.53 7.04
N PHE A 20 0.53 19.28 7.88
CA PHE A 20 -0.04 19.89 9.08
C PHE A 20 -1.09 20.97 8.74
N SER A 21 -0.85 21.77 7.70
CA SER A 21 -1.85 22.71 7.20
C SER A 21 -3.10 21.99 6.66
N LEU A 22 -2.96 20.83 6.02
CA LEU A 22 -4.08 20.00 5.57
C LEU A 22 -4.83 19.41 6.77
N HIS A 23 -4.13 18.97 7.80
CA HIS A 23 -4.72 18.44 9.04
C HIS A 23 -5.58 19.47 9.77
N LYS A 24 -5.16 20.74 9.78
CA LYS A 24 -5.95 21.85 10.33
C LYS A 24 -7.18 22.21 9.48
N SER A 25 -7.31 21.68 8.27
CA SER A 25 -8.46 21.95 7.41
C SER A 25 -9.63 21.04 7.75
N ASN A 26 -10.81 21.61 8.01
CA ASN A 26 -12.05 20.83 8.18
C ASN A 26 -12.48 20.07 6.91
N ARG A 27 -11.82 20.29 5.77
CA ARG A 27 -12.15 19.65 4.48
C ARG A 27 -11.50 18.28 4.30
N VAL A 28 -10.52 17.93 5.13
CA VAL A 28 -9.74 16.70 4.98
C VAL A 28 -9.87 15.89 6.28
N PRO A 29 -10.31 14.62 6.23
CA PRO A 29 -10.36 13.79 7.41
C PRO A 29 -9.00 13.66 8.08
N VAL A 30 -8.96 13.79 9.41
CA VAL A 30 -7.74 13.64 10.22
C VAL A 30 -7.01 12.34 9.88
N PHE A 31 -7.76 11.24 9.78
CA PHE A 31 -7.23 9.92 9.40
C PHE A 31 -6.43 9.98 8.09
N PHE A 32 -6.94 10.64 7.06
CA PHE A 32 -6.26 10.71 5.77
C PHE A 32 -4.95 11.50 5.86
N THR A 33 -4.94 12.61 6.58
CA THR A 33 -3.70 13.40 6.80
C THR A 33 -2.66 12.63 7.61
N LEU A 34 -3.08 11.83 8.60
CA LEU A 34 -2.19 10.99 9.38
C LEU A 34 -1.60 9.87 8.54
N VAL A 35 -2.40 9.25 7.67
CA VAL A 35 -1.93 8.22 6.73
C VAL A 35 -0.84 8.77 5.81
N LEU A 36 -1.06 9.95 5.21
CA LEU A 36 -0.05 10.60 4.36
C LEU A 36 1.22 10.94 5.14
N LEU A 37 1.09 11.42 6.39
CA LEU A 37 2.23 11.73 7.25
C LEU A 37 3.05 10.50 7.63
N VAL A 38 2.38 9.40 7.98
CA VAL A 38 3.05 8.12 8.30
C VAL A 38 3.72 7.54 7.07
N SER A 39 3.02 7.54 5.92
CA SER A 39 3.58 7.08 4.64
C SER A 39 4.82 7.90 4.28
N PHE A 40 4.75 9.23 4.36
CA PHE A 40 5.88 10.10 4.06
C PHE A 40 7.09 9.83 4.99
N THR A 41 6.82 9.71 6.29
CA THR A 41 7.86 9.48 7.29
C THR A 41 8.56 8.14 7.09
N LEU A 42 7.79 7.08 6.84
CA LEU A 42 8.32 5.72 6.74
C LEU A 42 9.09 5.48 5.45
N TRP A 43 8.58 6.00 4.32
CA TRP A 43 9.14 5.70 3.00
C TRP A 43 10.17 6.72 2.52
N TYR A 44 10.22 7.93 3.09
CA TYR A 44 11.13 8.99 2.63
C TYR A 44 11.97 9.57 3.78
N THR A 45 11.34 10.14 4.82
CA THR A 45 12.10 10.81 5.89
C THR A 45 13.09 9.88 6.59
N LEU A 46 12.62 8.71 7.03
CA LEU A 46 13.46 7.76 7.76
C LEU A 46 14.61 7.23 6.88
N PRO A 47 14.39 6.73 5.64
CA PRO A 47 15.47 6.31 4.76
C PRO A 47 16.48 7.41 4.45
N ILE A 48 16.03 8.64 4.18
CA ILE A 48 16.91 9.80 3.89
C ILE A 48 17.77 10.14 5.11
N LEU A 49 17.18 10.15 6.32
CA LEU A 49 17.90 10.40 7.56
C LEU A 49 18.93 9.30 7.85
N LEU A 50 18.53 8.02 7.74
CA LEU A 50 19.44 6.89 7.94
C LEU A 50 20.60 6.95 6.96
N SER A 51 20.33 7.29 5.70
CA SER A 51 21.37 7.44 4.68
C SER A 51 22.37 8.57 4.98
N ASN A 52 22.00 9.57 5.78
CA ASN A 52 22.87 10.70 6.12
C ASN A 52 23.46 10.63 7.54
N CYS A 53 23.16 9.58 8.34
CA CYS A 53 23.60 9.43 9.74
C CYS A 53 24.50 8.20 9.95
N ASP A 54 25.64 8.11 9.26
CA ASP A 54 26.67 7.05 9.37
C ASP A 54 26.25 5.60 9.00
N TYR A 55 24.96 5.33 8.79
CA TYR A 55 24.49 4.08 8.18
C TYR A 55 24.68 4.05 6.65
N TRP A 56 25.24 5.13 6.06
CA TRP A 56 25.49 5.25 4.63
C TRP A 56 26.34 4.12 4.05
N TYR A 57 27.40 3.72 4.76
CA TYR A 57 28.31 2.66 4.32
C TYR A 57 27.59 1.33 4.05
N PHE A 58 26.48 1.07 4.75
CA PHE A 58 25.64 -0.12 4.51
C PHE A 58 24.84 -0.04 3.21
N PHE A 59 24.48 1.18 2.77
CA PHE A 59 23.75 1.41 1.53
C PHE A 59 24.69 1.48 0.32
N GLU A 60 25.81 2.19 0.47
CA GLU A 60 26.86 2.30 -0.55
C GLU A 60 27.42 0.93 -0.94
N SER A 61 27.67 0.06 0.03
CA SER A 61 28.16 -1.31 -0.25
C SER A 61 27.19 -2.18 -1.06
N MET A 62 25.88 -1.86 -1.10
CA MET A 62 24.89 -2.66 -1.84
C MET A 62 24.57 -2.12 -3.23
N VAL A 63 24.59 -0.80 -3.42
CA VAL A 63 24.14 -0.16 -4.67
C VAL A 63 25.28 0.56 -5.39
N GLY A 64 26.38 0.88 -4.70
CA GLY A 64 27.55 1.54 -5.28
C GLY A 64 27.29 3.00 -5.69
N ILE A 65 26.31 3.66 -5.07
CA ILE A 65 26.00 5.07 -5.31
C ILE A 65 26.72 5.96 -4.29
N GLU A 66 27.20 7.13 -4.72
CA GLU A 66 27.78 8.13 -3.83
C GLU A 66 26.70 8.94 -3.10
N ILE A 67 26.97 9.37 -1.86
CA ILE A 67 25.98 10.10 -1.04
C ILE A 67 25.53 11.42 -1.69
N GLU A 68 26.41 12.07 -2.46
CA GLU A 68 26.08 13.33 -3.15
C GLU A 68 25.09 13.13 -4.29
N GLU A 69 25.20 12.00 -5.00
CA GLU A 69 24.30 11.60 -6.07
C GLU A 69 22.95 11.14 -5.49
N TYR A 70 22.98 10.34 -4.42
CA TYR A 70 21.77 9.97 -3.69
C TYR A 70 20.98 11.19 -3.22
N ASN A 71 21.66 12.16 -2.61
CA ASN A 71 21.01 13.37 -2.11
C ASN A 71 20.39 14.20 -3.24
N LEU A 72 20.95 14.17 -4.46
CA LEU A 72 20.36 14.83 -5.62
C LEU A 72 19.04 14.18 -6.04
N PHE A 73 18.99 12.85 -6.11
CA PHE A 73 17.75 12.13 -6.41
C PHE A 73 16.73 12.20 -5.28
N ALA A 74 17.16 12.21 -4.02
CA ALA A 74 16.30 12.43 -2.87
C ALA A 74 15.63 13.82 -2.89
N ILE A 75 16.36 14.86 -3.33
CA ILE A 75 15.77 16.19 -3.57
C ILE A 75 14.67 16.07 -4.64
N GLY A 76 14.94 15.41 -5.77
CA GLY A 76 13.94 15.20 -6.82
C GLY A 76 12.67 14.53 -6.31
N GLU A 77 12.79 13.46 -5.53
CA GLU A 77 11.66 12.74 -4.93
C GLU A 77 10.86 13.62 -3.96
N VAL A 78 11.53 14.38 -3.10
CA VAL A 78 10.89 15.30 -2.13
C VAL A 78 10.14 16.40 -2.87
N TYR A 79 10.71 16.99 -3.92
CA TYR A 79 10.02 18.02 -4.70
C TYR A 79 8.85 17.44 -5.52
N PHE A 80 8.99 16.22 -6.04
CA PHE A 80 7.90 15.49 -6.69
C PHE A 80 6.70 15.31 -5.74
N TYR A 81 6.94 14.83 -4.51
CA TYR A 81 5.91 14.72 -3.48
C TYR A 81 5.30 16.09 -3.14
N LEU A 82 6.16 17.09 -2.87
CA LEU A 82 5.73 18.43 -2.48
C LEU A 82 4.78 19.04 -3.52
N LEU A 83 5.11 18.92 -4.81
CA LEU A 83 4.28 19.44 -5.89
C LEU A 83 2.91 18.75 -5.97
N ILE A 84 2.87 17.42 -5.79
CA ILE A 84 1.61 16.65 -5.71
C ILE A 84 0.72 17.17 -4.57
N LEU A 85 1.28 17.36 -3.38
CA LEU A 85 0.52 17.85 -2.23
C LEU A 85 0.07 19.30 -2.40
N LEU A 86 0.87 20.15 -3.04
CA LEU A 86 0.49 21.53 -3.34
C LEU A 86 -0.71 21.56 -4.28
N LEU A 87 -0.65 20.82 -5.39
CA LEU A 87 -1.77 20.67 -6.32
C LEU A 87 -3.01 20.11 -5.63
N PHE A 88 -2.84 19.08 -4.80
CA PHE A 88 -3.92 18.53 -3.99
C PHE A 88 -4.54 19.62 -3.08
N ARG A 89 -3.74 20.37 -2.34
CA ARG A 89 -4.22 21.47 -1.48
C ARG A 89 -4.97 22.53 -2.28
N PHE A 90 -4.47 22.94 -3.44
CA PHE A 90 -5.16 23.91 -4.30
C PHE A 90 -6.51 23.36 -4.78
N SER A 91 -6.57 22.09 -5.16
CA SER A 91 -7.80 21.45 -5.63
C SER A 91 -8.90 21.40 -4.55
N LEU A 92 -8.56 21.43 -3.25
CA LEU A 92 -9.54 21.50 -2.16
C LEU A 92 -10.39 22.77 -2.17
N LYS A 93 -9.99 23.81 -2.91
CA LYS A 93 -10.82 25.02 -3.11
C LYS A 93 -12.07 24.72 -3.95
N TRP A 94 -12.02 23.72 -4.81
CA TRP A 94 -13.13 23.34 -5.66
C TRP A 94 -14.08 22.41 -4.92
N LYS A 95 -15.37 22.79 -4.83
CA LYS A 95 -16.42 21.98 -4.19
C LYS A 95 -16.50 20.62 -4.88
N LEU A 96 -16.40 19.56 -4.09
CA LEU A 96 -16.67 18.20 -4.54
C LEU A 96 -18.18 17.98 -4.55
N LYS A 97 -18.75 17.73 -5.72
CA LYS A 97 -20.13 17.25 -5.84
C LYS A 97 -20.08 15.73 -5.97
N SER A 98 -20.54 15.00 -4.94
CA SER A 98 -20.70 13.55 -5.08
C SER A 98 -21.84 13.28 -6.05
N ILE A 99 -21.55 12.64 -7.18
CA ILE A 99 -22.55 12.20 -8.16
C ILE A 99 -23.11 10.83 -7.77
N LEU A 100 -22.35 10.05 -7.00
CA LEU A 100 -22.73 8.70 -6.58
C LEU A 100 -23.67 8.76 -5.37
N THR A 101 -24.88 8.23 -5.52
CA THR A 101 -25.82 7.98 -4.43
C THR A 101 -25.93 6.48 -4.18
N PHE A 102 -25.38 6.05 -3.04
CA PHE A 102 -25.51 4.67 -2.56
C PHE A 102 -26.28 4.67 -1.25
N GLU A 103 -27.56 4.27 -1.31
CA GLU A 103 -28.38 4.05 -0.13
C GLU A 103 -27.99 2.72 0.51
N GLU A 104 -27.68 2.73 1.80
CA GLU A 104 -27.39 1.51 2.53
C GLU A 104 -28.69 0.75 2.78
N ALA A 105 -28.81 -0.45 2.19
CA ALA A 105 -29.85 -1.38 2.58
C ALA A 105 -29.69 -1.67 4.09
N SER A 106 -30.70 -1.33 4.88
CA SER A 106 -30.75 -1.33 6.34
C SER A 106 -30.61 -2.70 7.02
N ASN A 107 -30.25 -3.76 6.29
CA ASN A 107 -30.25 -5.13 6.79
C ASN A 107 -28.89 -5.53 7.41
N VAL A 108 -28.68 -5.07 8.64
CA VAL A 108 -27.49 -5.34 9.49
C VAL A 108 -27.19 -6.84 9.62
N LYS A 109 -28.21 -7.71 9.70
CA LYS A 109 -28.03 -9.18 9.82
C LYS A 109 -27.47 -9.85 8.56
N VAL A 110 -27.84 -9.38 7.37
CA VAL A 110 -27.31 -9.91 6.10
C VAL A 110 -25.83 -9.54 5.96
N GLN A 111 -25.47 -8.35 6.40
CA GLN A 111 -24.07 -7.90 6.45
C GLN A 111 -23.23 -8.76 7.40
N GLU A 112 -23.76 -9.14 8.57
CA GLU A 112 -23.10 -10.02 9.55
C GLU A 112 -22.88 -11.46 9.06
N ASN A 113 -23.82 -12.05 8.31
CA ASN A 113 -23.65 -13.41 7.78
C ASN A 113 -22.67 -13.49 6.61
N ILE A 114 -22.71 -12.49 5.70
CA ILE A 114 -21.70 -12.34 4.64
C ILE A 114 -20.31 -12.17 5.28
N LEU A 115 -20.23 -11.44 6.39
CA LEU A 115 -19.03 -11.25 7.22
C LEU A 115 -18.38 -12.56 7.66
N ILE A 116 -19.18 -13.47 8.22
CA ILE A 116 -18.71 -14.73 8.79
C ILE A 116 -18.20 -15.65 7.70
N ILE A 117 -19.02 -15.86 6.65
CA ILE A 117 -18.68 -16.73 5.52
C ILE A 117 -17.39 -16.23 4.85
N TYR A 118 -17.26 -14.93 4.67
CA TYR A 118 -16.08 -14.34 4.08
C TYR A 118 -14.82 -14.51 4.94
N SER A 119 -14.90 -14.21 6.24
CA SER A 119 -13.75 -14.36 7.15
C SER A 119 -13.23 -15.81 7.20
N LEU A 120 -14.14 -16.79 7.13
CA LEU A 120 -13.82 -18.20 7.06
C LEU A 120 -13.18 -18.57 5.70
N SER A 121 -13.75 -18.08 4.60
CA SER A 121 -13.23 -18.35 3.25
C SER A 121 -11.82 -17.77 3.03
N LEU A 122 -11.53 -16.60 3.61
CA LEU A 122 -10.23 -15.94 3.51
C LEU A 122 -9.18 -16.64 4.38
N PHE A 123 -9.57 -17.09 5.57
CA PHE A 123 -8.72 -17.92 6.42
C PHE A 123 -8.36 -19.23 5.71
N LEU A 124 -9.35 -19.93 5.15
CA LEU A 124 -9.13 -21.16 4.38
C LEU A 124 -8.27 -20.90 3.13
N TYR A 125 -8.52 -19.82 2.38
CA TYR A 125 -7.71 -19.46 1.22
C TYR A 125 -6.24 -19.26 1.56
N ASN A 126 -5.94 -18.48 2.61
CA ASN A 126 -4.56 -18.25 3.02
C ASN A 126 -3.87 -19.54 3.52
N LEU A 127 -4.62 -20.45 4.13
CA LEU A 127 -4.10 -21.73 4.64
C LEU A 127 -3.80 -22.73 3.52
N PHE A 128 -4.64 -22.76 2.47
CA PHE A 128 -4.54 -23.76 1.40
C PHE A 128 -3.78 -23.31 0.14
N PHE A 129 -3.77 -22.01 -0.19
CA PHE A 129 -3.23 -21.53 -1.48
C PHE A 129 -1.99 -20.62 -1.37
N ARG A 130 -1.65 -20.12 -0.17
CA ARG A 130 -0.46 -19.32 0.06
C ARG A 130 0.42 -19.98 1.12
N SER A 131 0.98 -21.15 0.82
CA SER A 131 1.83 -21.88 1.77
C SER A 131 3.33 -21.64 1.58
N ASN A 132 3.78 -21.28 0.37
CA ASN A 132 5.21 -21.18 0.03
C ASN A 132 5.61 -19.79 -0.50
N TYR A 133 6.61 -19.15 0.11
CA TYR A 133 7.12 -17.83 -0.32
C TYR A 133 7.73 -17.88 -1.73
N LEU A 134 8.47 -18.94 -2.04
CA LEU A 134 9.18 -19.09 -3.32
C LEU A 134 8.18 -19.23 -4.47
N GLU A 135 7.18 -20.10 -4.34
CA GLU A 135 6.10 -20.26 -5.34
C GLU A 135 5.29 -18.96 -5.54
N ASN A 136 5.07 -18.18 -4.47
CA ASN A 136 4.34 -16.92 -4.56
C ASN A 136 5.13 -15.78 -5.23
N ASN A 137 6.47 -15.88 -5.28
CA ASN A 137 7.34 -14.89 -5.90
C ASN A 137 8.02 -15.39 -7.18
N ASP A 138 7.78 -16.65 -7.56
CA ASP A 138 8.16 -17.19 -8.86
C ASP A 138 7.44 -16.42 -9.97
N ILE A 139 8.21 -15.99 -10.95
CA ILE A 139 7.76 -15.27 -12.14
C ILE A 139 6.66 -16.05 -12.86
N ASN A 140 6.80 -17.37 -13.01
CA ASN A 140 5.86 -18.20 -13.75
C ASN A 140 4.48 -18.26 -13.07
N THR A 141 4.46 -18.31 -11.74
CA THR A 141 3.22 -18.32 -10.94
C THR A 141 2.54 -16.96 -10.95
N VAL A 142 3.32 -15.87 -10.85
CA VAL A 142 2.82 -14.50 -10.90
C VAL A 142 2.22 -14.17 -12.27
N GLU A 143 2.79 -14.69 -13.36
CA GLU A 143 2.29 -14.46 -14.71
C GLU A 143 0.93 -15.13 -14.95
N ASN A 144 0.65 -16.33 -14.42
CA ASN A 144 -0.57 -17.10 -14.72
C ASN A 144 -1.90 -16.49 -14.20
N GLY A 145 -1.86 -15.50 -13.32
CA GLY A 145 -2.87 -14.43 -13.25
C GLY A 145 -4.31 -14.73 -12.78
N VAL A 146 -4.71 -15.97 -12.50
CA VAL A 146 -6.05 -16.30 -11.95
C VAL A 146 -6.26 -15.70 -10.54
N PHE A 147 -5.17 -15.48 -9.80
CA PHE A 147 -5.19 -15.06 -8.41
C PHE A 147 -5.44 -13.55 -8.17
N PHE A 148 -5.36 -12.71 -9.21
CA PHE A 148 -5.44 -11.25 -9.02
C PHE A 148 -6.84 -10.76 -8.67
N LEU A 149 -7.90 -11.33 -9.26
CA LEU A 149 -9.28 -10.91 -8.96
C LEU A 149 -9.73 -11.35 -7.57
N LEU A 150 -9.38 -12.58 -7.15
CA LEU A 150 -9.71 -13.09 -5.81
C LEU A 150 -9.00 -12.31 -4.70
N SER A 151 -7.69 -12.07 -4.86
CA SER A 151 -6.94 -11.25 -3.89
C SER A 151 -7.46 -9.81 -3.83
N PHE A 152 -7.89 -9.25 -4.96
CA PHE A 152 -8.49 -7.92 -5.07
C PHE A 152 -9.84 -7.78 -4.33
N PHE A 153 -10.81 -8.68 -4.57
CA PHE A 153 -12.06 -8.65 -3.81
C PHE A 153 -11.79 -8.87 -2.31
N SER A 154 -10.73 -9.62 -2.01
CA SER A 154 -10.33 -9.88 -0.65
C SER A 154 -9.82 -8.61 0.09
N THR A 155 -9.02 -7.78 -0.56
CA THR A 155 -8.54 -6.52 0.03
C THR A 155 -9.67 -5.49 0.19
N TYR A 156 -10.60 -5.42 -0.76
CA TYR A 156 -11.76 -4.54 -0.67
C TYR A 156 -12.66 -4.88 0.53
N ILE A 157 -12.99 -6.15 0.73
CA ILE A 157 -13.84 -6.55 1.86
C ILE A 157 -13.11 -6.31 3.19
N SER A 158 -11.80 -6.56 3.26
CA SER A 158 -10.97 -6.21 4.42
C SER A 158 -11.05 -4.70 4.73
N SER A 159 -11.06 -3.87 3.70
CA SER A 159 -11.23 -2.41 3.82
C SER A 159 -12.59 -2.01 4.38
N TYR A 160 -13.66 -2.71 4.00
CA TYR A 160 -15.00 -2.51 4.56
C TYR A 160 -15.05 -2.78 6.07
N PHE A 161 -14.31 -3.77 6.57
CA PHE A 161 -14.17 -3.97 8.01
C PHE A 161 -13.51 -2.78 8.69
N TYR A 162 -12.40 -2.29 8.15
CA TYR A 162 -11.71 -1.14 8.73
C TYR A 162 -12.64 0.08 8.82
N VAL A 163 -13.45 0.35 7.79
CA VAL A 163 -14.44 1.43 7.84
C VAL A 163 -15.45 1.20 8.96
N ASN A 164 -15.99 -0.01 9.13
CA ASN A 164 -16.92 -0.31 10.23
C ASN A 164 -16.30 -0.12 11.62
N ILE A 165 -14.98 -0.28 11.75
CA ILE A 165 -14.25 -0.08 13.01
C ILE A 165 -13.99 1.40 13.28
N PHE A 166 -13.58 2.17 12.27
CA PHE A 166 -13.24 3.58 12.42
C PHE A 166 -14.46 4.51 12.38
N CYS A 167 -15.53 4.08 11.70
CA CYS A 167 -16.72 4.89 11.48
C CYS A 167 -18.00 4.32 12.10
N GLY A 168 -18.05 3.02 12.45
CA GLY A 168 -19.26 2.37 12.97
C GLY A 168 -19.45 2.50 14.48
N SER A 169 -20.64 2.13 14.96
CA SER A 169 -20.96 2.11 16.40
C SER A 169 -20.24 0.95 17.11
N HIS A 170 -19.70 1.21 18.30
CA HIS A 170 -18.89 0.25 19.05
C HIS A 170 -19.67 -1.02 19.43
N ASN A 171 -19.49 -2.11 18.68
CA ASN A 171 -20.02 -3.42 19.01
C ASN A 171 -18.88 -4.40 19.40
N LYS A 172 -19.00 -5.10 20.54
CA LYS A 172 -17.96 -6.01 21.06
C LYS A 172 -17.64 -7.16 20.10
N LYS A 173 -18.64 -7.67 19.35
CA LYS A 173 -18.46 -8.73 18.34
C LYS A 173 -17.51 -8.32 17.20
N ASN A 174 -17.55 -7.05 16.78
CA ASN A 174 -16.66 -6.53 15.72
C ASN A 174 -15.18 -6.55 16.13
N SER A 175 -14.89 -6.51 17.45
CA SER A 175 -13.52 -6.57 17.97
C SER A 175 -12.93 -7.98 17.97
N PHE A 176 -13.78 -9.02 17.99
CA PHE A 176 -13.34 -10.42 17.89
C PHE A 176 -12.99 -10.78 16.44
N PHE A 177 -13.84 -10.43 15.46
CA PHE A 177 -13.55 -10.64 14.05
C PHE A 177 -12.35 -9.81 13.56
N LEU A 178 -12.14 -8.62 14.14
CA LEU A 178 -10.93 -7.82 13.96
C LEU A 178 -9.66 -8.62 14.28
N PHE A 179 -9.62 -9.33 15.41
CA PHE A 179 -8.44 -10.10 15.81
C PHE A 179 -8.08 -11.15 14.75
N PHE A 180 -9.07 -11.88 14.23
CA PHE A 180 -8.85 -12.90 13.20
C PHE A 180 -8.48 -12.33 11.83
N ILE A 181 -9.08 -11.20 11.42
CA ILE A 181 -8.72 -10.53 10.16
C ILE A 181 -7.29 -9.99 10.24
N ILE A 182 -6.92 -9.41 11.39
CA ILE A 182 -5.55 -8.95 11.64
C ILE A 182 -4.58 -10.13 11.63
N LEU A 183 -4.89 -11.22 12.31
CA LEU A 183 -4.05 -12.43 12.34
C LEU A 183 -3.87 -13.03 10.94
N SER A 184 -4.94 -13.08 10.14
CA SER A 184 -4.91 -13.59 8.76
C SER A 184 -4.15 -12.65 7.82
N ALA A 185 -4.33 -11.33 7.95
CA ALA A 185 -3.55 -10.34 7.23
C ALA A 185 -2.06 -10.44 7.60
N LEU A 186 -1.72 -10.64 8.87
CA LEU A 186 -0.34 -10.86 9.33
C LEU A 186 0.27 -12.12 8.72
N TYR A 187 -0.48 -13.23 8.72
CA TYR A 187 -0.04 -14.48 8.12
C TYR A 187 0.18 -14.38 6.60
N SER A 188 -0.78 -13.81 5.87
CA SER A 188 -0.69 -13.64 4.40
C SER A 188 0.40 -12.65 4.00
N SER A 189 0.59 -11.60 4.81
CA SER A 189 1.64 -10.61 4.64
C SER A 189 3.04 -11.18 4.86
N PHE A 190 3.16 -12.07 5.85
CA PHE A 190 4.38 -12.80 6.16
C PHE A 190 4.77 -13.73 5.00
N ILE A 191 3.81 -14.50 4.47
CA ILE A 191 4.06 -15.41 3.34
C ILE A 191 4.29 -14.65 2.03
N GLY A 192 3.66 -13.48 1.86
CA GLY A 192 3.94 -12.55 0.75
C GLY A 192 5.25 -11.77 0.90
N GLY A 193 5.96 -11.93 2.03
CA GLY A 193 7.30 -11.42 2.23
C GLY A 193 7.44 -9.93 2.52
N ALA A 194 6.36 -9.22 2.82
CA ALA A 194 6.46 -7.82 3.24
C ALA A 194 6.46 -7.73 4.77
N ARG A 195 7.50 -7.07 5.30
CA ARG A 195 7.90 -7.12 6.72
C ARG A 195 7.56 -5.83 7.50
N ILE A 196 7.17 -4.78 6.79
CA ILE A 196 6.82 -3.45 7.32
C ILE A 196 5.43 -3.42 8.00
N TYR A 197 4.59 -4.43 7.77
CA TYR A 197 3.20 -4.44 8.24
C TYR A 197 3.00 -4.42 9.76
N LEU A 198 4.01 -4.79 10.54
CA LEU A 198 3.96 -4.71 12.00
C LEU A 198 3.96 -3.25 12.50
N VAL A 199 4.56 -2.33 11.73
CA VAL A 199 4.66 -0.90 12.10
C VAL A 199 3.31 -0.19 11.97
N ILE A 200 2.40 -0.64 11.09
CA ILE A 200 1.11 0.05 10.90
C ILE A 200 0.12 -0.24 12.04
N PHE A 201 0.21 -1.38 12.72
CA PHE A 201 -0.65 -1.66 13.89
C PHE A 201 -0.34 -0.76 15.08
N ILE A 202 0.90 -0.33 15.21
CA ILE A 202 1.34 0.71 16.16
C ILE A 202 0.62 2.02 15.84
N TRP A 203 0.59 2.43 14.58
CA TRP A 203 -0.06 3.67 14.15
C TRP A 203 -1.58 3.62 14.22
N LEU A 204 -2.19 2.48 13.94
CA LEU A 204 -3.64 2.29 14.14
C LEU A 204 -4.04 2.34 15.61
N TYR A 205 -3.22 1.75 16.47
CA TYR A 205 -3.39 1.86 17.90
C TYR A 205 -3.24 3.32 18.35
N ILE A 206 -2.23 4.05 17.85
CA ILE A 206 -2.03 5.49 18.08
C ILE A 206 -3.28 6.29 17.66
N ILE A 207 -3.80 6.08 16.45
CA ILE A 207 -4.99 6.78 15.92
C ILE A 207 -6.22 6.44 16.75
N LYS A 208 -6.47 5.15 17.02
CA LYS A 208 -7.62 4.69 17.80
C LYS A 208 -7.55 5.17 19.24
N LYS A 209 -6.36 5.33 19.82
CA LYS A 209 -6.16 5.77 21.22
C LYS A 209 -5.71 7.23 21.34
N TRP A 210 -5.78 8.02 20.27
CA TRP A 210 -5.36 9.42 20.24
C TRP A 210 -6.03 10.28 21.32
N HIS A 211 -7.28 9.96 21.66
CA HIS A 211 -8.02 10.58 22.76
C HIS A 211 -7.41 10.34 24.15
N TYR A 212 -6.56 9.34 24.34
CA TYR A 212 -5.79 9.14 25.59
C TYR A 212 -4.60 10.11 25.67
N ILE A 213 -3.95 10.44 24.54
CA ILE A 213 -2.92 11.50 24.48
C ILE A 213 -3.54 12.85 24.83
N GLN A 214 -4.70 13.17 24.26
CA GLN A 214 -5.44 14.41 24.57
C GLN A 214 -5.83 14.53 26.05
N ARG A 215 -5.89 13.42 26.78
CA ARG A 215 -6.22 13.34 28.21
C ARG A 215 -5.00 13.15 29.11
N GLY A 216 -3.77 13.29 28.60
CA GLY A 216 -2.53 13.18 29.36
C GLY A 216 -2.19 11.77 29.87
N ARG A 217 -2.82 10.72 29.34
CA ARG A 217 -2.63 9.32 29.79
C ARG A 217 -1.57 8.60 28.95
N TYR A 218 -0.34 9.11 29.01
CA TYR A 218 0.79 8.65 28.19
C TYR A 218 1.20 7.20 28.48
N LEU A 219 1.20 6.75 29.74
CA LEU A 219 1.59 5.38 30.13
C LEU A 219 0.67 4.31 29.54
N SER A 220 -0.65 4.51 29.56
CA SER A 220 -1.63 3.59 28.96
C SER A 220 -1.59 3.60 27.42
N PHE A 221 -0.95 4.61 26.84
CA PHE A 221 -0.76 4.76 25.40
C PHE A 221 0.55 4.11 24.92
N PHE A 222 1.66 4.36 25.61
CA PHE A 222 2.97 3.86 25.18
C PHE A 222 3.25 2.40 25.57
N SER A 223 2.68 1.87 26.66
CA SER A 223 3.02 0.52 27.11
C SER A 223 2.67 -0.61 26.12
N PRO A 224 1.49 -0.64 25.46
CA PRO A 224 1.17 -1.72 24.51
C PRO A 224 1.90 -1.54 23.19
N LEU A 225 2.28 -0.30 22.86
CA LEU A 225 3.01 0.08 21.67
C LEU A 225 4.46 -0.39 21.71
N ILE A 226 5.12 -0.22 22.86
CA ILE A 226 6.47 -0.74 23.13
C ILE A 226 6.46 -2.27 23.12
N ILE A 227 5.46 -2.91 23.74
CA ILE A 227 5.31 -4.37 23.75
C ILE A 227 5.11 -4.92 22.32
N LEU A 228 4.26 -4.27 21.53
CA LEU A 228 4.02 -4.66 20.13
C LEU A 228 5.29 -4.51 19.27
N LEU A 229 6.04 -3.43 19.44
CA LEU A 229 7.35 -3.22 18.79
C LEU A 229 8.35 -4.31 19.16
N LEU A 230 8.46 -4.64 20.45
CA LEU A 230 9.34 -5.69 20.96
C LEU A 230 8.95 -7.07 20.43
N CYS A 231 7.66 -7.41 20.43
CA CYS A 231 7.17 -8.66 19.87
C CYS A 231 7.42 -8.73 18.36
N ALA A 232 7.19 -7.63 17.63
CA ALA A 232 7.45 -7.53 16.20
C ALA A 232 8.95 -7.73 15.88
N SER A 233 9.83 -7.04 16.62
CA SER A 233 11.29 -7.14 16.43
C SER A 233 11.84 -8.51 16.80
N LEU A 234 11.21 -9.24 17.73
CA LEU A 234 11.61 -10.60 18.12
C LEU A 234 11.08 -11.66 17.15
N LEU A 235 9.89 -11.47 16.56
CA LEU A 235 9.29 -12.39 15.60
C LEU A 235 9.93 -12.33 14.21
N LEU A 236 10.24 -11.11 13.72
CA LEU A 236 10.84 -10.87 12.39
C LEU A 236 12.09 -11.75 12.08
N PRO A 237 13.05 -11.92 13.01
CA PRO A 237 14.15 -12.87 12.93
C PRO A 237 13.80 -14.32 12.61
N PHE A 238 12.97 -14.91 13.47
CA PHE A 238 12.57 -16.32 13.41
C PHE A 238 11.80 -16.60 12.11
N LEU A 239 10.99 -15.62 11.73
CA LEU A 239 10.21 -15.59 10.51
C LEU A 239 11.10 -15.45 9.24
N SER A 240 12.21 -14.71 9.32
CA SER A 240 13.20 -14.62 8.24
C SER A 240 13.97 -15.93 8.06
N ALA A 241 14.38 -16.56 9.16
CA ALA A 241 15.15 -17.81 9.18
C ALA A 241 14.37 -18.99 8.57
N LYS A 242 13.07 -19.10 8.87
CA LYS A 242 12.20 -20.14 8.31
C LYS A 242 12.02 -20.05 6.78
N ARG A 243 12.29 -18.88 6.19
CA ARG A 243 12.07 -18.61 4.76
C ARG A 243 13.29 -18.91 3.89
N SER A 244 14.49 -18.95 4.46
CA SER A 244 15.74 -19.19 3.74
C SER A 244 16.11 -20.68 3.65
N ASP A 245 15.26 -21.60 4.10
CA ASP A 245 15.58 -23.03 4.33
C ASP A 245 16.85 -23.28 5.16
N SER A 246 17.45 -22.22 5.69
CA SER A 246 18.61 -22.25 6.55
C SER A 246 18.14 -22.74 7.92
N GLN A 247 18.59 -23.93 8.32
CA GLN A 247 18.69 -24.28 9.72
C GLN A 247 19.61 -23.24 10.39
N LEU A 248 19.02 -22.16 10.87
CA LEU A 248 19.71 -21.19 11.70
C LEU A 248 19.72 -21.77 13.11
N ASP A 249 20.88 -22.27 13.53
CA ASP A 249 21.18 -22.48 14.93
C ASP A 249 20.90 -21.17 15.68
N SER A 250 20.15 -21.26 16.77
CA SER A 250 19.65 -20.15 17.57
C SER A 250 20.75 -19.28 18.22
N SER A 251 22.03 -19.55 17.94
CA SER A 251 23.20 -18.93 18.57
C SER A 251 23.62 -17.58 17.98
N ASP A 252 23.22 -17.20 16.76
CA ASP A 252 23.71 -15.97 16.14
C ASP A 252 22.65 -14.87 16.00
N MET A 253 22.24 -14.27 17.13
CA MET A 253 21.39 -13.06 17.14
C MET A 253 21.98 -11.88 16.33
N LYS A 254 23.30 -11.85 16.16
CA LYS A 254 24.00 -10.88 15.30
C LYS A 254 23.68 -11.09 13.81
N SER A 255 23.70 -12.34 13.34
CA SER A 255 23.34 -12.68 11.95
C SER A 255 21.88 -12.31 11.62
N ILE A 256 21.00 -12.48 12.61
CA ILE A 256 19.59 -12.14 12.54
C ILE A 256 19.37 -10.62 12.39
N ALA A 257 20.09 -9.81 13.17
CA ALA A 257 19.98 -8.36 13.12
C ALA A 257 20.46 -7.83 11.76
N GLU A 258 21.58 -8.35 11.27
CA GLU A 258 22.14 -8.04 9.95
C GLU A 258 21.19 -8.43 8.81
N LEU A 259 20.59 -9.63 8.85
CA LEU A 259 19.56 -10.06 7.90
C LEU A 259 18.31 -9.17 7.94
N THR A 260 17.90 -8.75 9.13
CA THR A 260 16.73 -7.87 9.28
C THR A 260 17.00 -6.50 8.68
N LEU A 261 18.16 -5.91 8.96
CA LEU A 261 18.61 -4.64 8.38
C LEU A 261 18.75 -4.73 6.86
N TYR A 262 19.29 -5.83 6.34
CA TYR A 262 19.38 -6.11 4.91
C TYR A 262 18.01 -6.06 4.22
N HIS A 263 17.03 -6.78 4.75
CA HIS A 263 15.69 -6.81 4.17
C HIS A 263 14.92 -5.50 4.35
N LEU A 264 15.13 -4.79 5.46
CA LEU A 264 14.57 -3.45 5.64
C LEU A 264 15.16 -2.48 4.63
N ASN A 265 16.46 -2.53 4.38
CA ASN A 265 17.14 -1.72 3.37
C ASN A 265 16.58 -2.00 1.97
N LEU A 266 16.50 -3.26 1.55
CA LEU A 266 15.93 -3.66 0.25
C LEU A 266 14.54 -3.06 -0.01
N LYS A 267 13.74 -2.81 1.03
CA LYS A 267 12.39 -2.27 0.91
C LYS A 267 12.32 -0.76 1.11
N LEU A 268 12.96 -0.23 2.14
CA LEU A 268 12.84 1.16 2.55
C LEU A 268 13.75 2.10 1.77
N ASN A 269 14.89 1.62 1.26
CA ASN A 269 15.82 2.47 0.51
C ASN A 269 15.48 2.54 -0.98
N SER A 270 14.22 2.82 -1.27
CA SER A 270 13.69 2.81 -2.64
C SER A 270 14.40 3.81 -3.57
N ILE A 271 14.85 4.95 -3.04
CA ILE A 271 15.58 5.97 -3.81
C ILE A 271 16.90 5.40 -4.32
N ALA A 272 17.77 4.88 -3.44
CA ALA A 272 19.07 4.36 -3.86
C ALA A 272 18.90 3.21 -4.86
N TYR A 273 18.05 2.23 -4.57
CA TYR A 273 17.84 1.12 -5.51
C TYR A 273 17.33 1.57 -6.88
N SER A 274 16.47 2.59 -6.93
CA SER A 274 15.91 3.06 -8.20
C SER A 274 16.88 3.93 -9.00
N THR A 275 17.97 4.44 -8.41
CA THR A 275 19.00 5.15 -9.19
C THR A 275 19.67 4.22 -10.19
N THR A 276 19.77 2.92 -9.88
CA THR A 276 20.27 1.89 -10.80
C THR A 276 19.54 1.89 -12.15
N LEU A 277 18.23 2.16 -12.17
CA LEU A 277 17.48 2.27 -13.42
C LEU A 277 18.00 3.44 -14.27
N ILE A 278 18.31 4.56 -13.63
CA ILE A 278 18.81 5.76 -14.31
C ILE A 278 20.26 5.59 -14.76
N THR A 279 21.11 5.01 -13.90
CA THR A 279 22.55 4.90 -14.18
C THR A 279 22.89 3.73 -15.10
N ARG A 280 22.09 2.66 -15.13
CA ARG A 280 22.34 1.46 -15.95
C ARG A 280 21.49 1.38 -17.22
N ASP A 281 20.18 1.59 -17.12
CA ASP A 281 19.29 1.53 -18.29
C ASP A 281 19.22 2.90 -19.01
N GLY A 282 19.24 4.00 -18.23
CA GLY A 282 19.15 5.37 -18.74
C GLY A 282 17.77 6.01 -18.53
N GLU A 283 17.75 7.34 -18.52
CA GLU A 283 16.49 8.10 -18.50
C GLU A 283 15.68 7.86 -19.77
N GLY A 284 14.37 7.68 -19.63
CA GLY A 284 13.47 7.43 -20.76
C GLY A 284 13.57 6.04 -21.40
N PHE A 285 14.40 5.13 -20.88
CA PHE A 285 14.58 3.78 -21.42
C PHE A 285 13.28 2.99 -21.53
N ALA A 286 12.41 3.05 -20.51
CA ALA A 286 11.20 2.23 -20.45
C ALA A 286 10.03 2.75 -21.28
N GLY A 287 10.10 4.01 -21.73
CA GLY A 287 9.05 4.62 -22.55
C GLY A 287 7.64 4.52 -21.96
N TYR A 288 6.68 4.23 -22.82
CA TYR A 288 5.24 4.17 -22.49
C TYR A 288 4.74 2.75 -22.24
N GLU A 289 5.55 1.73 -22.52
CA GLU A 289 5.24 0.31 -22.46
C GLU A 289 4.65 -0.11 -21.09
N PRO A 290 5.18 0.37 -19.93
CA PRO A 290 4.59 0.11 -18.61
C PRO A 290 3.12 0.53 -18.48
N TYR A 291 2.72 1.61 -19.17
CA TYR A 291 1.34 2.11 -19.16
C TYR A 291 0.40 1.18 -19.92
N VAL A 292 0.86 0.61 -21.04
CA VAL A 292 0.07 -0.33 -21.84
C VAL A 292 -0.24 -1.58 -21.03
N GLY A 293 0.77 -2.20 -20.42
CA GLY A 293 0.57 -3.37 -19.55
C GLY A 293 -0.37 -3.08 -18.37
N SER A 294 -0.27 -1.86 -17.83
CA SER A 294 -1.11 -1.41 -16.71
C SER A 294 -2.60 -1.30 -17.07
N LEU A 295 -2.93 -0.90 -18.31
CA LEU A 295 -4.31 -0.81 -18.78
C LEU A 295 -5.00 -2.19 -18.88
N PHE A 296 -4.24 -3.24 -19.19
CA PHE A 296 -4.75 -4.59 -19.40
C PHE A 296 -4.54 -5.54 -18.21
N LYS A 297 -4.17 -5.02 -17.03
CA LYS A 297 -3.92 -5.83 -15.83
C LYS A 297 -5.04 -6.81 -15.51
N TYR A 298 -6.28 -6.34 -15.53
CA TYR A 298 -7.44 -7.14 -15.14
C TYR A 298 -8.03 -8.01 -16.27
N MET A 299 -7.47 -7.94 -17.48
CA MET A 299 -7.86 -8.84 -18.56
C MET A 299 -7.30 -10.25 -18.28
N PRO A 300 -8.11 -11.31 -18.15
CA PRO A 300 -7.59 -12.65 -17.89
C PRO A 300 -6.67 -13.15 -19.01
N ARG A 301 -5.59 -13.86 -18.67
CA ARG A 301 -4.73 -14.50 -19.68
C ARG A 301 -5.45 -15.57 -20.50
N ALA A 302 -6.54 -16.14 -19.97
CA ALA A 302 -7.43 -17.00 -20.73
C ALA A 302 -8.06 -16.29 -21.95
N ILE A 303 -8.25 -14.97 -21.89
CA ILE A 303 -8.76 -14.18 -23.02
C ILE A 303 -7.61 -13.68 -23.90
N TRP A 304 -6.52 -13.19 -23.28
CA TRP A 304 -5.31 -12.77 -24.00
C TRP A 304 -4.06 -13.29 -23.30
N ASN A 305 -3.55 -14.41 -23.80
CA ASN A 305 -2.43 -15.10 -23.16
C ASN A 305 -1.14 -14.26 -23.20
N ALA A 306 -0.84 -13.68 -24.37
CA ALA A 306 0.34 -12.86 -24.62
C ALA A 306 0.24 -11.41 -24.09
N LYS A 307 -0.73 -11.10 -23.20
CA LYS A 307 -0.86 -9.73 -22.67
C LYS A 307 0.43 -9.30 -21.94
N PRO A 308 0.86 -8.04 -22.08
CA PRO A 308 2.03 -7.54 -21.38
C PRO A 308 1.80 -7.48 -19.87
N THR A 309 2.85 -7.80 -19.12
CA THR A 309 2.86 -7.70 -17.67
C THR A 309 2.70 -6.23 -17.24
N PRO A 310 1.81 -5.92 -16.28
CA PRO A 310 1.63 -4.56 -15.79
C PRO A 310 2.93 -3.94 -15.25
N THR A 311 3.11 -2.64 -15.45
CA THR A 311 4.32 -1.85 -15.11
C THR A 311 5.61 -2.29 -15.79
N SER A 312 5.58 -3.24 -16.72
CA SER A 312 6.80 -3.80 -17.31
C SER A 312 7.19 -3.07 -18.59
N TYR A 313 8.49 -2.82 -18.78
CA TYR A 313 8.99 -2.22 -20.03
C TYR A 313 9.03 -3.21 -21.20
N ASN A 314 9.19 -4.52 -20.93
CA ASN A 314 9.32 -5.56 -21.95
C ASN A 314 8.16 -6.57 -21.94
N GLY A 315 7.12 -6.33 -21.13
CA GLY A 315 5.96 -7.19 -21.02
C GLY A 315 6.15 -8.44 -20.14
N THR A 316 7.31 -8.67 -19.53
CA THR A 316 7.58 -9.79 -18.59
C THR A 316 7.65 -9.31 -17.14
N VAL A 317 7.54 -10.20 -16.15
CA VAL A 317 7.72 -9.80 -14.74
C VAL A 317 9.13 -9.26 -14.46
N ALA A 318 10.15 -9.76 -15.13
CA ALA A 318 11.53 -9.27 -15.01
C ALA A 318 11.66 -7.80 -15.42
N GLY A 319 10.84 -7.35 -16.39
CA GLY A 319 10.82 -5.95 -16.82
C GLY A 319 10.10 -4.98 -15.87
N THR A 320 9.58 -5.44 -14.73
CA THR A 320 9.02 -4.53 -13.72
C THR A 320 10.14 -3.86 -12.92
N PRO A 321 10.01 -2.58 -12.53
CA PRO A 321 11.09 -1.84 -11.84
C PRO A 321 11.66 -2.57 -10.63
N SER A 322 10.79 -3.15 -9.80
CA SER A 322 11.19 -3.87 -8.57
C SER A 322 12.00 -5.15 -8.81
N ARG A 323 11.97 -5.70 -10.03
CA ARG A 323 12.69 -6.92 -10.45
C ARG A 323 13.88 -6.60 -11.36
N ARG A 324 13.73 -5.59 -12.21
CA ARG A 324 14.80 -5.09 -13.08
C ARG A 324 16.00 -4.57 -12.28
N ILE A 325 15.76 -3.86 -11.18
CA ILE A 325 16.86 -3.35 -10.34
C ILE A 325 17.75 -4.51 -9.80
N PRO A 326 17.21 -5.56 -9.15
CA PRO A 326 18.01 -6.72 -8.74
C PRO A 326 18.81 -7.37 -9.88
N GLU A 327 18.20 -7.48 -11.07
CA GLU A 327 18.85 -8.03 -12.26
C GLU A 327 20.05 -7.16 -12.68
N LEU A 328 19.88 -5.84 -12.73
CA LEU A 328 20.96 -4.90 -13.06
C LEU A 328 22.09 -4.87 -12.03
N LEU A 329 21.78 -5.16 -10.77
CA LEU A 329 22.75 -5.25 -9.68
C LEU A 329 23.39 -6.65 -9.56
N ASN A 330 23.01 -7.62 -10.40
CA ASN A 330 23.43 -9.02 -10.29
C ASN A 330 23.25 -9.61 -8.88
N LEU A 331 22.18 -9.21 -8.18
CA LEU A 331 21.84 -9.81 -6.89
C LEU A 331 21.43 -11.26 -7.14
N GLY A 332 22.19 -12.24 -6.61
CA GLY A 332 21.88 -13.66 -6.76
C GLY A 332 20.43 -13.97 -6.40
N ASN A 333 19.81 -14.92 -7.12
CA ASN A 333 18.37 -15.24 -7.04
C ASN A 333 17.43 -14.10 -7.53
N SER A 334 17.78 -13.44 -8.64
CA SER A 334 16.97 -12.38 -9.28
C SER A 334 15.52 -12.80 -9.59
N GLU A 335 15.29 -14.09 -9.84
CA GLU A 335 13.97 -14.70 -10.04
C GLU A 335 13.03 -14.54 -8.82
N TYR A 336 13.57 -14.38 -7.61
CA TYR A 336 12.81 -14.27 -6.36
C TYR A 336 13.03 -12.95 -5.61
N ALA A 337 14.06 -12.18 -6.02
CA ALA A 337 14.41 -10.91 -5.40
C ALA A 337 13.51 -9.77 -5.88
N ASN A 338 13.11 -8.89 -4.97
CA ASN A 338 12.43 -7.64 -5.29
C ASN A 338 12.79 -6.51 -4.33
N VAL A 339 12.94 -5.30 -4.85
CA VAL A 339 13.30 -4.10 -4.07
C VAL A 339 12.16 -3.09 -4.01
N GLY A 340 12.25 -2.16 -3.05
CA GLY A 340 11.43 -0.96 -3.04
C GLY A 340 11.78 -0.06 -4.23
N THR A 341 10.80 0.67 -4.75
CA THR A 341 10.97 1.53 -5.93
C THR A 341 10.49 2.94 -5.62
N SER A 342 11.21 3.92 -6.15
CA SER A 342 10.93 5.35 -5.96
C SER A 342 9.99 5.82 -7.07
N ALA A 343 8.98 6.61 -6.73
CA ALA A 343 7.96 7.03 -7.69
C ALA A 343 8.53 8.01 -8.73
N PHE A 344 9.38 8.94 -8.28
CA PHE A 344 10.05 9.90 -9.15
C PHE A 344 11.03 9.22 -10.10
N LEU A 345 11.91 8.35 -9.61
CA LEU A 345 12.94 7.72 -10.44
C LEU A 345 12.36 6.72 -11.44
N VAL A 346 11.33 5.95 -11.06
CA VAL A 346 10.62 5.11 -12.04
C VAL A 346 9.95 5.96 -13.12
N SER A 347 9.39 7.12 -12.75
CA SER A 347 8.81 8.04 -13.73
C SER A 347 9.88 8.64 -14.66
N LEU A 348 11.08 8.94 -14.16
CA LEU A 348 12.21 9.40 -15.00
C LEU A 348 12.73 8.30 -15.94
N TRP A 349 12.80 7.06 -15.45
CA TRP A 349 13.17 5.90 -16.27
C TRP A 349 12.16 5.65 -17.41
N GLN A 350 10.89 5.99 -17.21
CA GLN A 350 9.89 6.04 -18.28
C GLN A 350 10.06 7.27 -19.19
N GLY A 351 10.49 8.40 -18.63
CA GLY A 351 10.85 9.63 -19.32
C GLY A 351 10.32 10.89 -18.63
N TRP A 352 10.93 12.05 -18.90
CA TRP A 352 10.59 13.32 -18.22
C TRP A 352 9.09 13.68 -18.32
N MET A 353 8.44 13.39 -19.46
CA MET A 353 7.01 13.63 -19.65
C MET A 353 6.16 12.77 -18.68
N PHE A 354 6.61 11.55 -18.38
CA PHE A 354 5.94 10.66 -17.43
C PHE A 354 6.08 11.13 -15.99
N VAL A 355 7.11 11.91 -15.63
CA VAL A 355 7.15 12.61 -14.34
C VAL A 355 5.96 13.56 -14.21
N ILE A 356 5.69 14.37 -15.24
CA ILE A 356 4.57 15.31 -15.26
C ILE A 356 3.24 14.54 -15.20
N ILE A 357 3.09 13.49 -16.01
CA ILE A 357 1.89 12.64 -16.01
C ILE A 357 1.68 12.00 -14.62
N SER A 358 2.73 11.45 -14.01
CA SER A 358 2.67 10.88 -12.66
C SER A 358 2.23 11.91 -11.62
N ILE A 359 2.72 13.15 -11.66
CA ILE A 359 2.27 14.22 -10.76
C ILE A 359 0.76 14.47 -10.93
N VAL A 360 0.30 14.55 -12.18
CA VAL A 360 -1.11 14.78 -12.51
C VAL A 360 -1.99 13.65 -11.98
N ILE A 361 -1.63 12.40 -12.27
CA ILE A 361 -2.39 11.23 -11.83
C ILE A 361 -2.40 11.13 -10.30
N ASN A 362 -1.28 11.39 -9.62
CA ASN A 362 -1.22 11.34 -8.15
C ASN A 362 -2.15 12.35 -7.48
N PHE A 363 -2.18 13.61 -7.92
CA PHE A 363 -3.05 14.59 -7.27
C PHE A 363 -4.53 14.24 -7.51
N LEU A 364 -4.88 13.73 -8.69
CA LEU A 364 -6.22 13.24 -9.01
C LEU A 364 -6.58 12.02 -8.14
N TYR A 365 -5.62 11.11 -7.96
CA TYR A 365 -5.75 9.93 -7.11
C TYR A 365 -6.04 10.30 -5.65
N LEU A 366 -5.29 11.26 -5.08
CA LEU A 366 -5.55 11.77 -3.73
C LEU A 366 -6.94 12.43 -3.62
N ARG A 367 -7.40 13.12 -4.67
CA ARG A 367 -8.76 13.67 -4.74
C ARG A 367 -9.82 12.59 -4.74
N ILE A 368 -9.63 11.52 -5.52
CA ILE A 368 -10.55 10.39 -5.58
C ILE A 368 -10.63 9.68 -4.23
N ILE A 369 -9.49 9.43 -3.57
CA ILE A 369 -9.46 8.87 -2.21
C ILE A 369 -10.28 9.75 -1.25
N LEU A 370 -10.08 11.06 -1.28
CA LEU A 370 -10.82 11.99 -0.42
C LEU A 370 -12.33 11.90 -0.65
N ILE A 371 -12.78 11.85 -1.92
CA ILE A 371 -14.20 11.71 -2.26
C ILE A 371 -14.79 10.47 -1.60
N PHE A 372 -14.12 9.32 -1.70
CA PHE A 372 -14.59 8.08 -1.11
C PHE A 372 -14.56 8.09 0.42
N LEU A 373 -13.51 8.62 1.03
CA LEU A 373 -13.37 8.64 2.50
C LEU A 373 -14.42 9.53 3.20
N VAL A 374 -14.86 10.61 2.55
CA VAL A 374 -15.85 11.54 3.12
C VAL A 374 -17.29 11.13 2.75
N HIS A 375 -17.46 10.20 1.81
CA HIS A 375 -18.77 9.72 1.39
C HIS A 375 -19.55 9.10 2.57
N PRO A 376 -20.86 9.31 2.74
CA PRO A 376 -21.60 8.75 3.89
C PRO A 376 -21.62 7.22 3.93
N SER A 377 -21.76 6.55 2.77
CA SER A 377 -21.82 5.08 2.71
C SER A 377 -20.49 4.40 3.06
N TYR A 378 -20.56 3.40 3.95
CA TYR A 378 -19.48 2.52 4.39
C TYR A 378 -18.87 1.72 3.23
N TRP A 379 -19.67 1.26 2.27
CA TRP A 379 -19.19 0.57 1.08
C TRP A 379 -18.30 1.46 0.21
N LEU A 380 -18.73 2.70 -0.03
CA LEU A 380 -17.94 3.65 -0.81
C LEU A 380 -16.71 4.15 -0.03
N LYS A 381 -16.80 4.32 1.30
CA LYS A 381 -15.62 4.56 2.14
C LYS A 381 -14.61 3.42 2.08
N ALA A 382 -15.07 2.17 1.93
CA ALA A 382 -14.19 1.00 1.85
C ALA A 382 -13.31 1.05 0.61
N ILE A 383 -13.81 1.62 -0.50
CA ILE A 383 -12.99 1.91 -1.69
C ILE A 383 -11.85 2.85 -1.30
N GLY A 384 -12.14 3.95 -0.58
CA GLY A 384 -11.12 4.89 -0.11
C GLY A 384 -10.05 4.25 0.77
N PHE A 385 -10.44 3.35 1.68
CA PHE A 385 -9.49 2.57 2.51
C PHE A 385 -8.65 1.59 1.67
N ASN A 386 -9.25 0.92 0.69
CA ASN A 386 -8.53 0.01 -0.21
C ASN A 386 -7.48 0.78 -1.05
N LEU A 387 -7.83 1.97 -1.55
CA LEU A 387 -6.93 2.82 -2.34
C LEU A 387 -5.77 3.41 -1.55
N LEU A 388 -5.94 3.60 -0.25
CA LEU A 388 -4.84 3.88 0.67
C LEU A 388 -3.94 2.67 0.92
N PHE A 389 -4.28 1.52 0.34
CA PHE A 389 -3.75 0.21 0.70
C PHE A 389 -3.77 0.04 2.22
N PHE A 390 -4.85 0.44 2.88
CA PHE A 390 -4.89 0.41 4.32
C PHE A 390 -4.98 -1.06 4.81
N PRO A 391 -4.12 -1.56 5.73
CA PRO A 391 -3.12 -0.87 6.55
C PRO A 391 -1.70 -0.91 5.98
N GLN A 392 -1.47 -1.47 4.80
CA GLN A 392 -0.16 -1.59 4.17
C GLN A 392 0.54 -0.24 3.90
N LEU A 393 -0.23 0.83 3.64
CA LEU A 393 0.27 2.18 3.38
C LEU A 393 1.43 2.21 2.36
N ILE A 394 1.28 1.41 1.30
CA ILE A 394 2.28 1.30 0.23
C ILE A 394 2.50 2.68 -0.37
N LEU A 395 3.78 3.05 -0.54
CA LEU A 395 4.34 4.27 -1.13
C LEU A 395 3.27 5.17 -1.79
N THR A 396 2.78 6.16 -1.04
CA THR A 396 1.95 7.25 -1.57
C THR A 396 2.76 8.54 -1.45
N PRO A 397 3.08 9.23 -2.57
CA PRO A 397 2.69 9.01 -3.97
C PRO A 397 3.35 7.78 -4.61
N SER A 398 2.82 7.34 -5.76
CA SER A 398 3.34 6.22 -6.57
C SER A 398 3.59 6.65 -8.02
N PHE A 399 4.18 5.82 -8.87
CA PHE A 399 4.38 6.13 -10.29
C PHE A 399 3.08 5.92 -11.11
N GLY A 400 2.94 6.65 -12.22
CA GLY A 400 1.67 6.87 -12.92
C GLY A 400 1.00 5.61 -13.44
N ASP A 401 1.72 4.68 -14.04
CA ASP A 401 1.19 3.41 -14.57
C ASP A 401 0.67 2.48 -13.47
N ASN A 402 1.31 2.43 -12.29
CA ASN A 402 0.75 1.72 -11.13
C ASN A 402 -0.56 2.36 -10.65
N LEU A 403 -0.66 3.69 -10.68
CA LEU A 403 -1.90 4.39 -10.32
C LEU A 403 -3.02 4.17 -11.34
N ILE A 404 -2.70 4.03 -12.64
CA ILE A 404 -3.70 3.67 -13.65
C ILE A 404 -4.33 2.32 -13.33
N GLN A 405 -3.54 1.33 -12.91
CA GLN A 405 -4.09 0.05 -12.45
C GLN A 405 -5.07 0.25 -11.30
N LYS A 406 -4.72 1.12 -10.34
CA LYS A 406 -5.59 1.44 -9.21
C LYS A 406 -6.86 2.16 -9.64
N MET A 407 -6.79 3.03 -10.64
CA MET A 407 -7.99 3.69 -11.18
C MET A 407 -8.91 2.70 -11.90
N LEU A 408 -8.36 1.72 -12.63
CA LEU A 408 -9.14 0.62 -13.20
C LEU A 408 -9.76 -0.26 -12.13
N GLU A 409 -9.03 -0.50 -11.04
CA GLU A 409 -9.54 -1.22 -9.87
C GLU A 409 -10.82 -0.56 -9.31
N ILE A 410 -10.82 0.77 -9.19
CA ILE A 410 -12.00 1.54 -8.75
C ILE A 410 -13.18 1.32 -9.68
N LEU A 411 -12.95 1.39 -11.00
CA LEU A 411 -14.00 1.22 -11.99
C LEU A 411 -14.65 -0.16 -11.86
N ILE A 412 -13.86 -1.21 -11.69
CA ILE A 412 -14.35 -2.58 -11.49
C ILE A 412 -15.15 -2.68 -10.18
N LEU A 413 -14.67 -2.09 -9.07
CA LEU A 413 -15.42 -2.06 -7.80
C LEU A 413 -16.76 -1.34 -7.94
N LEU A 414 -16.79 -0.21 -8.64
CA LEU A 414 -18.02 0.55 -8.85
C LEU A 414 -19.04 -0.24 -9.69
N ILE A 415 -18.59 -0.91 -10.76
CA ILE A 415 -19.44 -1.80 -11.56
C ILE A 415 -19.97 -2.94 -10.68
N PHE A 416 -19.11 -3.59 -9.89
CA PHE A 416 -19.51 -4.66 -8.99
C PHE A 416 -20.56 -4.20 -7.96
N LEU A 417 -20.34 -3.07 -7.30
CA LEU A 417 -21.29 -2.51 -6.33
C LEU A 417 -22.63 -2.14 -6.98
N TYR A 418 -22.58 -1.62 -8.20
CA TYR A 418 -23.79 -1.30 -8.96
C TYR A 418 -24.59 -2.56 -9.29
N LEU A 419 -23.94 -3.61 -9.78
CA LEU A 419 -24.57 -4.91 -10.03
C LEU A 419 -25.11 -5.54 -8.74
N PHE A 420 -24.35 -5.48 -7.65
CA PHE A 420 -24.77 -5.96 -6.34
C PHE A 420 -26.03 -5.25 -5.84
N LYS A 421 -26.08 -3.91 -5.99
CA LYS A 421 -27.27 -3.12 -5.66
C LYS A 421 -28.50 -3.60 -6.42
N ILE A 422 -28.37 -3.84 -7.73
CA ILE A 422 -29.48 -4.37 -8.57
C ILE A 422 -29.95 -5.73 -8.06
N ILE A 423 -29.03 -6.64 -7.73
CA ILE A 423 -29.37 -7.98 -7.22
C ILE A 423 -30.11 -7.89 -5.88
N CYS A 424 -29.62 -7.08 -4.93
CA CYS A 424 -30.25 -6.91 -3.63
C CYS A 424 -31.68 -6.33 -3.74
N ILE A 425 -31.89 -5.35 -4.62
CA ILE A 425 -33.23 -4.81 -4.88
C ILE A 425 -34.16 -5.91 -5.41
N LYS A 426 -33.69 -6.72 -6.37
CA LYS A 426 -34.47 -7.81 -6.97
C LYS A 426 -34.83 -8.92 -5.97
N ILE A 427 -33.93 -9.23 -5.03
CA ILE A 427 -34.20 -10.21 -3.96
C ILE A 427 -35.25 -9.65 -2.98
N ASN A 428 -35.11 -8.39 -2.54
CA ASN A 428 -36.08 -7.77 -1.63
C ASN A 428 -37.48 -7.67 -2.26
N THR A 429 -37.59 -7.38 -3.55
CA THR A 429 -38.89 -7.40 -4.25
C THR A 429 -39.50 -8.79 -4.29
N ASN A 430 -38.68 -9.83 -4.47
CA ASN A 430 -39.15 -11.22 -4.48
C ASN A 430 -39.55 -11.72 -3.07
N GLU A 431 -38.83 -11.32 -2.02
CA GLU A 431 -39.20 -11.63 -0.64
C GLU A 431 -40.51 -10.95 -0.23
N ASN A 432 -40.72 -9.69 -0.60
CA ASN A 432 -41.99 -9.00 -0.38
C ASN A 432 -43.14 -9.64 -1.16
N CYS A 433 -42.91 -10.09 -2.40
CA CYS A 433 -43.90 -10.86 -3.17
C CYS A 433 -44.21 -12.22 -2.50
N ASN A 434 -43.22 -12.93 -1.97
CA ASN A 434 -43.43 -14.21 -1.29
C ASN A 434 -44.09 -14.04 0.08
N PHE A 435 -43.84 -12.94 0.80
CA PHE A 435 -44.52 -12.61 2.05
C PHE A 435 -46.01 -12.31 1.80
N SER A 436 -46.33 -11.60 0.71
CA SER A 436 -47.73 -11.34 0.31
C SER A 436 -48.50 -12.62 -0.11
N ARG A 437 -47.80 -13.64 -0.60
CA ARG A 437 -48.39 -14.94 -0.95
C ARG A 437 -48.59 -15.88 0.24
N ARG A 438 -47.91 -15.67 1.37
CA ARG A 438 -48.10 -16.45 2.61
C ARG A 438 -49.18 -15.88 3.53
N ILE A 439 -49.80 -14.76 3.17
CA ILE A 439 -50.93 -14.14 3.89
C ILE A 439 -52.27 -14.38 3.15
N ARG A 440 -52.31 -15.32 2.21
CA ARG A 440 -53.55 -15.92 1.69
C ARG A 440 -53.55 -17.39 2.03
#